data_AF-A0AB39NZ00-F1
#
_entry.id   AF-A0AB39NZ00-F1
#
_cell.length_a   1.000
_cell.length_b   1.000
_cell.length_c   1.000
_cell.angle_alpha   90.00
_cell.angle_beta   90.00
_cell.angle_gamma   90.00
#
_symmetry.space_group_name_H-M   'P 1'
#
loop_
_entity.id
_entity.type
_entity.pdbx_description
1 polymer ?
#
loop_
_entity_poly.entity_id
_entity_poly.type
_entity_poly.pdbx_seq_one_letter_code
_entity_poly.pdbx_strand_id
1 'polypeptide(L)' 'MLHTMSITPDSASERSAAEVNEEIRALWFRAGGTLNIDERREYQRLVTEWAAAAPQPTKVA' A
#
# COMPACT_ATOMS: atom_id res chain seq x y z
N MET A 1 8.46 -11.08 29.16
CA MET A 1 7.49 -11.17 28.05
C MET A 1 7.76 -10.00 27.14
N LEU A 2 8.66 -10.18 26.17
CA LEU A 2 9.13 -9.11 25.29
C LEU A 2 8.63 -9.44 23.88
N HIS A 3 7.78 -8.61 23.31
CA HIS A 3 7.83 -8.19 21.90
C HIS A 3 7.11 -6.84 21.80
N THR A 4 7.84 -5.78 22.07
CA THR A 4 7.51 -4.44 21.61
C THR A 4 7.65 -4.45 20.09
N MET A 5 6.56 -4.66 19.35
CA MET A 5 6.52 -4.24 17.95
C MET A 5 6.26 -2.74 17.93
N SER A 6 7.30 -1.98 18.27
CA SER A 6 7.42 -0.58 17.84
C SER A 6 7.60 -0.60 16.33
N ILE A 7 6.49 -0.54 15.60
CA ILE A 7 6.54 -0.02 14.24
C ILE A 7 6.74 1.48 14.43
N THR A 8 7.99 1.90 14.50
CA THR A 8 8.33 3.31 14.32
C THR A 8 8.21 3.51 12.81
N PRO A 9 7.17 4.18 12.27
CA PRO A 9 7.18 4.53 10.87
C PRO A 9 8.32 5.53 10.70
N ASP A 10 9.42 5.06 10.14
CA ASP A 10 10.55 5.90 9.76
C ASP A 10 10.03 6.91 8.73
N SER A 11 9.64 8.07 9.24
CA SER A 11 9.14 9.17 8.44
C SER A 11 10.36 9.88 7.85
N ALA A 12 10.80 9.52 6.64
CA ALA A 12 11.39 10.45 5.66
C ALA A 12 12.06 9.74 4.47
N SER A 13 11.27 9.15 3.60
CA SER A 13 11.43 9.26 2.14
C SER A 13 10.11 8.82 1.53
N GLU A 14 9.76 9.34 0.36
CA GLU A 14 8.48 9.10 -0.30
C GLU A 14 8.06 7.62 -0.22
N ARG A 15 6.80 7.36 0.19
CA ARG A 15 6.34 5.99 0.45
C ARG A 15 6.63 5.09 -0.74
N SER A 16 7.40 4.03 -0.49
CA SER A 16 7.81 3.13 -1.55
C SER A 16 6.63 2.31 -2.06
N ALA A 17 6.67 1.91 -3.33
CA ALA A 17 5.64 1.06 -3.93
C ALA A 17 5.39 -0.22 -3.10
N ALA A 18 6.42 -0.77 -2.44
CA ALA A 18 6.26 -1.92 -1.55
C ALA A 18 5.30 -1.62 -0.39
N GLU A 19 5.45 -0.48 0.28
CA GLU A 19 4.61 -0.10 1.42
C GLU A 19 3.16 0.14 1.01
N VAL A 20 2.96 0.86 -0.10
CA VAL A 20 1.61 1.10 -0.63
C VAL A 20 0.92 -0.22 -1.00
N ASN A 21 1.68 -1.19 -1.53
CA ASN A 21 1.15 -2.50 -1.87
C ASN A 21 0.76 -3.33 -0.64
N GLU A 22 1.48 -3.18 0.48
CA GLU A 22 1.12 -3.81 1.75
C GLU A 22 -0.19 -3.24 2.30
N GLU A 23 -0.41 -1.93 2.19
CA GLU A 23 -1.69 -1.32 2.60
C GLU A 23 -2.85 -1.75 1.71
N ILE A 24 -2.63 -1.86 0.39
CA ILE A 24 -3.62 -2.43 -0.51
C ILE A 24 -3.98 -3.84 -0.03
N ARG A 25 -3.01 -4.69 0.30
CA ARG A 25 -3.28 -6.05 0.81
C ARG A 25 -4.02 -6.04 2.14
N ALA A 26 -3.66 -5.16 3.06
CA ALA A 26 -4.35 -5.01 4.34
C ALA A 26 -5.81 -4.60 4.15
N LEU A 27 -6.09 -3.70 3.20
CA LEU A 27 -7.44 -3.32 2.82
C LEU A 27 -8.24 -4.52 2.31
N TRP A 28 -7.66 -5.34 1.42
CA TRP A 28 -8.31 -6.57 0.93
C TRP A 28 -8.58 -7.58 2.04
N PHE A 29 -7.64 -7.75 2.97
CA PHE A 29 -7.78 -8.65 4.11
C PHE A 29 -8.92 -8.21 5.03
N ARG A 30 -8.99 -6.90 5.33
CA ARG A 30 -10.05 -6.31 6.15
C ARG A 30 -11.43 -6.42 5.47
N ALA A 31 -11.48 -6.21 4.17
CA ALA A 31 -12.71 -6.21 3.39
C ALA A 31 -13.28 -7.62 3.14
N GLY A 32 -12.54 -8.69 3.49
CA GLY A 32 -13.02 -10.07 3.35
C GLY A 32 -13.30 -10.47 1.90
N GLY A 33 -12.61 -9.84 0.93
CA GLY A 33 -12.74 -10.12 -0.50
C GLY A 33 -13.69 -9.22 -1.30
N THR A 34 -14.47 -8.33 -0.66
CA THR A 34 -15.30 -7.35 -1.37
C THR A 34 -15.17 -5.95 -0.76
N LEU A 35 -14.73 -4.98 -1.56
CA LEU A 35 -14.62 -3.58 -1.14
C LEU A 35 -15.95 -2.84 -1.24
N ASN A 36 -16.35 -2.16 -0.17
CA ASN A 36 -17.45 -1.19 -0.17
C ASN A 36 -17.08 0.09 -0.93
N ILE A 37 -18.04 1.02 -1.08
CA ILE A 37 -17.84 2.27 -1.84
C ILE A 37 -16.70 3.12 -1.25
N ASP A 38 -16.65 3.27 0.08
CA ASP A 38 -15.59 4.04 0.74
C ASP A 38 -14.23 3.36 0.63
N GLU A 39 -14.16 2.04 0.82
CA GLU A 39 -12.94 1.25 0.67
C GLU A 39 -12.44 1.25 -0.77
N ARG A 40 -13.33 1.27 -1.76
CA ARG A 40 -12.98 1.41 -3.17
C ARG A 40 -12.33 2.76 -3.45
N ARG A 41 -12.79 3.85 -2.83
CA ARG A 41 -12.14 5.16 -2.97
C ARG A 41 -10.74 5.15 -2.39
N GLU A 42 -10.56 4.47 -1.24
CA GLU A 42 -9.23 4.29 -0.65
C GLU A 42 -8.32 3.45 -1.55
N TYR A 43 -8.82 2.32 -2.03
CA TYR A 43 -8.10 1.47 -2.98
C TYR A 43 -7.65 2.25 -4.23
N GLN A 44 -8.50 3.12 -4.78
CA GLN A 44 -8.14 3.95 -5.93
C GLN A 44 -7.00 4.92 -5.62
N ARG A 45 -6.98 5.55 -4.43
CA ARG A 45 -5.87 6.41 -4.02
C ARG A 45 -4.59 5.61 -3.88
N LEU A 46 -4.64 4.48 -3.18
CA LEU A 46 -3.49 3.60 -2.96
C LEU A 46 -2.93 3.07 -4.28
N VAL A 47 -3.78 2.63 -5.22
CA VAL A 47 -3.32 2.18 -6.55
C VAL A 47 -2.65 3.30 -7.34
N THR A 48 -3.15 4.53 -7.23
CA THR A 48 -2.56 5.70 -7.91
C THR A 48 -1.19 6.04 -7.30
N GLU A 49 -1.09 6.05 -5.98
CA GLU A 49 0.16 6.26 -5.24
C GLU A 49 1.18 5.16 -5.54
N TRP A 50 0.73 3.90 -5.59
CA TRP A 50 1.55 2.76 -5.96
C TRP A 50 2.09 2.91 -7.39
N ALA A 51 1.26 3.30 -8.35
CA ALA A 51 1.69 3.49 -9.73
C ALA A 51 2.72 4.62 -9.87
N ALA A 52 2.63 5.66 -9.04
CA ALA A 52 3.61 6.75 -9.02
C ALA A 52 4.96 6.31 -8.41
N ALA A 53 4.92 5.44 -7.39
CA ALA A 53 6.12 4.93 -6.72
C ALA A 53 6.71 3.68 -7.39
N ALA A 54 5.92 2.97 -8.22
CA ALA A 54 6.34 1.73 -8.86
C ALA A 54 7.37 2.03 -9.94
N PRO A 55 8.43 1.21 -10.05
CA PRO A 55 9.37 1.34 -11.16
C PRO A 55 8.61 1.16 -12.46
N GLN A 56 8.72 2.13 -13.37
CA GLN A 56 8.17 2.01 -14.71
C GLN A 56 8.65 0.69 -15.33
N PRO A 57 7.75 -0.12 -15.93
CA PRO A 57 8.18 -1.33 -16.60
C PRO A 57 9.20 -0.91 -17.65
N THR A 58 10.46 -1.34 -17.48
CA THR A 58 11.51 -1.12 -18.46
C THR A 58 10.93 -1.53 -19.80
N LYS A 59 10.69 -0.56 -20.67
CA LYS A 59 10.20 -0.79 -22.03
C LYS A 59 11.26 -1.63 -22.72
N VAL A 60 11.08 -2.95 -22.70
CA VAL A 60 11.87 -3.87 -23.50
C VAL A 60 11.47 -3.61 -24.96
N ALA A 61 12.41 -3.02 -25.70
CA ALA A 61 12.28 -2.65 -27.10
C ALA A 61 12.48 -3.86 -28.02
#